data_AF-A0A8J7A7P5-F1
#
_entry.id   AF-A0A8J7A7P5-F1
#
_cell.length_a   1.000
_cell.length_b   1.000
_cell.length_c   1.000
_cell.angle_alpha   90.00
_cell.angle_beta   90.00
_cell.angle_gamma   90.00
#
_symmetry.space_group_name_H-M   'P 1'
#
loop_
_entity.id
_entity.type
_entity.pdbx_description
1 polymer ?
#
loop_
_entity_poly.entity_id
_entity_poly.type
_entity_poly.pdbx_seq_one_letter_code
_entity_poly.pdbx_strand_id
1 'polypeptide(L)'
;MSDLIYPTLDLFAYNLGEGLGDNQDDIKKRRNQFLALMPKNIQDILIPAFDKESALQNPEYIELLKIAGQISTFHDFPTKEINNYKLQGYYYPVRLKDTYGLLFDCSVDEKDNPQKLSCLRYLKQQAHSIKADLGKTWIISGIAPSHNTDTENLAKNIYKNLMIEEKSPNLTDADYESLISQEWQYRKAGKFLNASVFEIWQMPNNWVN
;
A
#
# COMPACT_ATOMS: atom_id res chain seq x y z
N MET A 1 8.88 6.49 23.24
CA MET A 1 7.72 5.59 23.16
C MET A 1 7.58 5.17 21.72
N SER A 2 7.51 3.87 21.46
CA SER A 2 7.62 3.27 20.13
C SER A 2 6.50 2.25 19.91
N ASP A 3 5.30 2.64 20.32
CA ASP A 3 4.09 1.85 20.20
C ASP A 3 3.03 2.64 19.43
N LEU A 4 2.14 1.94 18.74
CA LEU A 4 1.08 2.50 17.91
C LEU A 4 -0.16 1.63 18.07
N ILE A 5 -1.32 2.25 18.29
CA ILE A 5 -2.60 1.55 18.37
C ILE A 5 -3.15 1.38 16.94
N TYR A 6 -3.68 0.20 16.64
CA TYR A 6 -4.21 -0.18 15.33
C TYR A 6 -3.28 0.16 14.14
N PRO A 7 -2.02 -0.30 14.13
CA PRO A 7 -1.12 -0.09 13.00
C PRO A 7 -1.73 -0.65 11.71
N THR A 8 -1.85 0.22 10.71
CA THR A 8 -2.44 -0.11 9.41
C THR A 8 -1.52 0.34 8.29
N LEU A 9 -1.39 -0.50 7.27
CA LEU A 9 -0.65 -0.25 6.05
C LEU A 9 -1.62 -0.28 4.88
N ASP A 10 -1.70 0.84 4.17
CA ASP A 10 -2.40 0.97 2.91
C ASP A 10 -1.36 1.12 1.79
N LEU A 11 -1.32 0.16 0.88
CA LEU A 11 -0.51 0.23 -0.34
C LEU A 11 -1.41 0.51 -1.53
N PHE A 12 -1.24 1.68 -2.13
CA PHE A 12 -1.81 2.01 -3.43
C PHE A 12 -0.78 1.67 -4.51
N ALA A 13 -1.12 0.71 -5.37
CA ALA A 13 -0.28 0.24 -6.47
C ALA A 13 -0.95 0.58 -7.80
N TYR A 14 -0.19 1.17 -8.74
CA TYR A 14 -0.71 1.64 -10.02
C TYR A 14 -0.01 0.95 -11.19
N ASN A 15 -0.80 0.45 -12.14
CA ASN A 15 -0.33 -0.13 -13.39
C ASN A 15 -1.07 0.51 -14.56
N LEU A 16 -0.34 0.80 -15.63
CA LEU A 16 -0.97 1.26 -16.87
C LEU A 16 -1.87 0.13 -17.39
N GLY A 17 -3.13 0.43 -17.67
CA GLY A 17 -4.08 -0.50 -18.28
C GLY A 17 -4.07 -0.39 -19.79
N GLU A 18 -4.25 0.82 -20.30
CA GLU A 18 -4.35 1.12 -21.73
C GLU A 18 -3.46 2.33 -22.07
N GLY A 19 -2.63 2.21 -23.09
CA GLY A 19 -1.72 3.25 -23.55
C GLY A 19 -2.09 3.75 -24.94
N LEU A 20 -1.60 4.95 -25.29
CA LEU A 20 -1.74 5.49 -26.64
C LEU A 20 -1.05 4.57 -27.67
N GLY A 21 -1.82 4.04 -28.62
CA GLY A 21 -1.31 3.18 -29.69
C GLY A 21 -1.22 1.70 -29.35
N ASP A 22 -1.70 1.29 -28.17
CA ASP A 22 -1.76 -0.13 -27.81
C ASP A 22 -2.65 -0.93 -28.75
N ASN A 23 -2.22 -2.17 -29.02
CA ASN A 23 -3.10 -3.19 -29.58
C ASN A 23 -3.73 -4.06 -28.46
N GLN A 24 -4.60 -4.98 -28.85
CA GLN A 24 -5.29 -5.86 -27.90
C GLN A 24 -4.36 -6.78 -27.09
N ASP A 25 -3.22 -7.18 -27.66
CA ASP A 25 -2.24 -8.03 -26.96
C ASP A 25 -1.50 -7.23 -25.88
N ASP A 26 -1.17 -5.97 -26.14
CA ASP A 26 -0.56 -5.07 -25.15
C ASP A 26 -1.50 -4.85 -23.95
N ILE A 27 -2.78 -4.56 -24.22
CA ILE A 27 -3.82 -4.37 -23.20
C ILE A 27 -3.98 -5.65 -22.38
N LYS A 28 -4.07 -6.81 -23.05
CA LYS A 28 -4.19 -8.11 -22.38
C LYS A 28 -2.97 -8.42 -21.51
N LYS A 29 -1.76 -8.12 -21.98
CA LYS A 29 -0.52 -8.29 -21.21
C LYS A 29 -0.56 -7.47 -19.93
N ARG A 30 -0.96 -6.19 -20.00
CA ARG A 30 -1.04 -5.30 -18.84
C ARG A 30 -2.13 -5.70 -17.85
N ARG A 31 -3.30 -6.14 -18.34
CA ARG A 31 -4.33 -6.77 -17.50
C ARG A 31 -3.77 -7.96 -16.73
N ASN A 32 -3.03 -8.84 -17.39
CA ASN A 32 -2.40 -9.99 -16.72
C ASN A 32 -1.35 -9.56 -15.69
N GLN A 33 -0.56 -8.52 -15.97
CA GLN A 33 0.39 -7.96 -15.00
C GLN A 33 -0.33 -7.39 -13.77
N PHE A 34 -1.43 -6.67 -13.96
CA PHE A 34 -2.25 -6.16 -12.87
C PHE A 34 -2.90 -7.30 -12.05
N LEU A 35 -3.44 -8.32 -12.71
CA LEU A 35 -4.01 -9.49 -12.04
C LEU A 35 -2.98 -10.21 -11.16
N ALA A 36 -1.73 -10.30 -11.61
CA ALA A 36 -0.64 -10.97 -10.89
C ALA A 36 -0.30 -10.31 -9.53
N LEU A 37 -0.79 -9.09 -9.27
CA LEU A 37 -0.65 -8.42 -7.97
C LEU A 37 -1.54 -9.04 -6.87
N MET A 38 -2.57 -9.78 -7.27
CA MET A 38 -3.61 -10.26 -6.38
C MET A 38 -3.57 -11.79 -6.23
N PRO A 39 -4.08 -12.34 -5.11
CA PRO A 39 -4.29 -13.77 -4.95
C PRO A 39 -5.19 -14.38 -6.04
N LYS A 40 -4.98 -15.68 -6.32
CA LYS A 40 -5.63 -16.39 -7.43
C LYS A 40 -7.16 -16.34 -7.39
N ASN A 41 -7.77 -16.42 -6.22
CA ASN A 41 -9.23 -16.32 -6.06
C ASN A 41 -9.77 -14.96 -6.56
N ILE A 42 -9.03 -13.87 -6.38
CA ILE A 42 -9.43 -12.56 -6.93
C ILE A 42 -9.22 -12.53 -8.45
N GLN A 43 -8.13 -13.13 -8.93
CA GLN A 43 -7.88 -13.24 -10.37
C GLN A 43 -9.02 -13.96 -11.09
N ASP A 44 -9.46 -15.11 -10.55
CA ASP A 44 -10.53 -15.92 -11.11
C ASP A 44 -11.88 -15.14 -11.15
N ILE A 45 -12.12 -14.22 -10.22
CA ILE A 45 -13.28 -13.32 -10.21
C ILE A 45 -13.15 -12.24 -11.30
N LEU A 46 -11.97 -11.66 -11.47
CA LEU A 46 -11.76 -10.49 -12.32
C LEU A 46 -11.53 -10.81 -13.80
N ILE A 47 -10.95 -11.97 -14.14
CA ILE A 47 -10.73 -12.40 -15.52
C ILE A 47 -12.00 -12.28 -16.38
N PRO A 48 -13.17 -12.85 -15.99
CA PRO A 48 -14.39 -12.70 -16.79
C PRO A 48 -15.00 -11.29 -16.74
N ALA A 49 -14.56 -10.43 -15.82
CA ALA A 49 -15.08 -9.08 -15.67
C ALA A 49 -14.48 -8.10 -16.70
N PHE A 50 -13.31 -8.39 -17.26
CA PHE A 50 -12.65 -7.50 -18.23
C PHE A 50 -13.41 -7.35 -19.54
N ASP A 51 -14.17 -8.36 -19.97
CA ASP A 51 -15.03 -8.24 -21.16
C ASP A 51 -16.17 -7.24 -20.91
N LYS A 52 -16.76 -7.27 -19.71
CA LYS A 52 -17.81 -6.33 -19.30
C LYS A 52 -17.24 -4.91 -19.15
N GLU A 53 -16.06 -4.80 -18.57
CA GLU A 53 -15.36 -3.53 -18.41
C GLU A 53 -15.00 -2.89 -19.76
N SER A 54 -14.52 -3.69 -20.72
CA SER A 54 -14.20 -3.21 -22.09
C SER A 54 -15.44 -2.69 -22.85
N ALA A 55 -16.64 -3.15 -22.48
CA ALA A 55 -17.89 -2.70 -23.09
C ALA A 55 -18.40 -1.36 -22.53
N LEU A 56 -17.82 -0.85 -21.44
CA LEU A 56 -18.19 0.43 -20.85
C LEU A 56 -17.62 1.58 -21.69
N GLN A 57 -18.46 2.59 -21.97
CA GLN A 57 -18.04 3.77 -22.71
C GLN A 57 -17.48 4.83 -21.77
N ASN A 58 -16.20 5.19 -21.93
CA ASN A 58 -15.50 6.26 -21.21
C ASN A 58 -15.70 6.29 -19.69
N PRO A 59 -15.55 5.17 -18.96
CA PRO A 59 -15.66 5.19 -17.52
C PRO A 59 -14.46 5.93 -16.87
N GLU A 60 -14.75 6.95 -16.08
CA GLU A 60 -13.73 7.65 -15.29
C GLU A 60 -13.22 6.79 -14.12
N TYR A 61 -14.13 5.99 -13.54
CA TYR A 61 -13.85 5.13 -12.39
C TYR A 61 -14.67 3.85 -12.47
N ILE A 62 -14.04 2.72 -12.16
CA ILE A 62 -14.68 1.40 -12.12
C ILE A 62 -14.21 0.64 -10.90
N GLU A 63 -15.16 0.13 -10.13
CA GLU A 63 -14.93 -0.87 -9.09
C GLU A 63 -14.99 -2.26 -9.73
N LEU A 64 -13.83 -2.89 -9.90
CA LEU A 64 -13.74 -4.09 -10.74
C LEU A 64 -14.53 -5.27 -10.16
N LEU A 65 -14.58 -5.40 -8.84
CA LEU A 65 -15.38 -6.44 -8.17
C LEU A 65 -16.89 -6.27 -8.38
N LYS A 66 -17.39 -5.02 -8.42
CA LYS A 66 -18.82 -4.76 -8.74
C LYS A 66 -19.16 -5.15 -10.17
N ILE A 67 -18.30 -4.83 -11.14
CA ILE A 67 -18.49 -5.25 -12.54
C ILE A 67 -18.40 -6.78 -12.68
N ALA A 68 -17.57 -7.43 -11.86
CA ALA A 68 -17.52 -8.88 -11.74
C ALA A 68 -18.79 -9.49 -11.11
N GLY A 69 -19.73 -8.68 -10.64
CA GLY A 69 -20.99 -9.13 -10.02
C GLY A 69 -20.88 -9.44 -8.53
N GLN A 70 -19.79 -9.02 -7.87
CA GLN A 70 -19.66 -9.14 -6.42
C GLN A 70 -20.52 -8.07 -5.73
N ILE A 71 -21.12 -8.44 -4.60
CA ILE A 71 -21.89 -7.51 -3.75
C ILE A 71 -20.92 -6.55 -3.03
N SER A 72 -19.80 -7.08 -2.54
CA SER A 72 -18.74 -6.27 -1.92
C SER A 72 -17.88 -5.61 -2.98
N THR A 73 -17.38 -4.43 -2.65
CA THR A 73 -16.44 -3.68 -3.47
C THR A 73 -15.01 -4.12 -3.23
N PHE A 74 -14.73 -4.77 -2.10
CA PHE A 74 -13.44 -5.30 -1.69
C PHE A 74 -13.49 -6.81 -1.47
N HIS A 75 -12.32 -7.44 -1.52
CA HIS A 75 -12.15 -8.85 -1.19
C HIS A 75 -11.25 -9.00 0.03
N ASP A 76 -11.72 -9.72 1.04
CA ASP A 76 -10.99 -9.89 2.30
C ASP A 76 -9.62 -10.53 2.09
N PHE A 77 -8.64 -10.00 2.82
CA PHE A 77 -7.36 -10.66 3.03
C PHE A 77 -7.57 -11.80 4.06
N PRO A 78 -7.14 -13.03 3.76
CA PRO A 78 -7.27 -14.14 4.71
C PRO A 78 -6.56 -13.78 6.01
N THR A 79 -7.28 -13.77 7.12
CA THR A 79 -6.68 -13.47 8.44
C THR A 79 -5.49 -14.38 8.71
N LYS A 80 -4.36 -13.82 9.14
CA LYS A 80 -3.15 -14.58 9.48
C LYS A 80 -2.68 -14.25 10.87
N GLU A 81 -2.24 -15.26 11.61
CA GLU A 81 -1.53 -15.06 12.87
C GLU A 81 -0.03 -15.18 12.63
N ILE A 82 0.72 -14.13 12.94
CA ILE A 82 2.18 -14.08 12.77
C ILE A 82 2.79 -13.45 14.03
N ASN A 83 3.63 -14.21 14.73
CA ASN A 83 4.35 -13.76 15.92
C ASN A 83 3.45 -13.05 16.96
N ASN A 84 2.31 -13.67 17.27
CA ASN A 84 1.25 -13.17 18.16
C ASN A 84 0.47 -11.94 17.67
N TYR A 85 0.67 -11.50 16.42
CA TYR A 85 -0.18 -10.51 15.78
C TYR A 85 -1.20 -11.20 14.88
N LYS A 86 -2.47 -10.85 15.06
CA LYS A 86 -3.54 -11.21 14.13
C LYS A 86 -3.63 -10.13 13.06
N LEU A 87 -3.39 -10.48 11.81
CA LEU A 87 -3.41 -9.56 10.67
C LEU A 87 -4.71 -9.72 9.90
N GLN A 88 -5.31 -8.60 9.51
CA GLN A 88 -6.51 -8.55 8.68
C GLN A 88 -6.36 -7.47 7.62
N GLY A 89 -7.28 -7.42 6.65
CA GLY A 89 -7.31 -6.37 5.65
C GLY A 89 -8.09 -6.78 4.42
N TYR A 90 -7.83 -6.15 3.29
CA TYR A 90 -8.56 -6.42 2.05
C TYR A 90 -7.81 -5.95 0.80
N TYR A 91 -8.27 -6.44 -0.34
CA TYR A 91 -7.89 -5.99 -1.67
C TYR A 91 -9.03 -5.22 -2.29
N TYR A 92 -8.72 -4.05 -2.85
CA TYR A 92 -9.67 -3.19 -3.52
C TYR A 92 -9.18 -2.79 -4.92
N PRO A 93 -9.50 -3.61 -5.95
CA PRO A 93 -9.05 -3.37 -7.31
C PRO A 93 -10.03 -2.45 -8.07
N VAL A 94 -9.48 -1.44 -8.73
CA VAL A 94 -10.22 -0.40 -9.46
C VAL A 94 -9.57 -0.10 -10.80
N ARG A 95 -10.34 0.51 -11.71
CA ARG A 95 -9.81 1.20 -12.90
C ARG A 95 -10.09 2.69 -12.77
N LEU A 96 -9.06 3.50 -13.00
CA LEU A 96 -9.07 4.96 -13.04
C LEU A 96 -8.69 5.36 -14.47
N LYS A 97 -9.68 5.65 -15.32
CA LYS A 97 -9.50 5.90 -16.76
C LYS A 97 -8.67 4.82 -17.47
N ASP A 98 -7.39 5.07 -17.74
CA ASP A 98 -6.46 4.23 -18.48
C ASP A 98 -5.52 3.44 -17.55
N THR A 99 -5.68 3.60 -16.23
CA THR A 99 -4.81 3.03 -15.20
C THR A 99 -5.60 2.05 -14.32
N TYR A 100 -5.01 0.90 -14.04
CA TYR A 100 -5.50 0.01 -12.99
C TYR A 100 -4.86 0.37 -11.65
N GLY A 101 -5.70 0.49 -10.62
CA GLY A 101 -5.28 0.75 -9.25
C GLY A 101 -5.62 -0.44 -8.35
N LEU A 102 -4.71 -0.79 -7.46
CA LEU A 102 -4.96 -1.72 -6.37
C LEU A 102 -4.69 -1.00 -5.06
N LEU A 103 -5.70 -0.89 -4.21
CA LEU A 103 -5.50 -0.65 -2.78
C LEU A 103 -5.40 -2.00 -2.07
N PHE A 104 -4.26 -2.23 -1.43
CA PHE A 104 -4.05 -3.33 -0.50
C PHE A 104 -3.98 -2.76 0.92
N ASP A 105 -4.97 -3.12 1.74
CA ASP A 105 -5.01 -2.81 3.17
C ASP A 105 -4.52 -4.01 3.97
N CYS A 106 -3.67 -3.75 4.97
CA CYS A 106 -3.33 -4.73 5.99
C CYS A 106 -3.11 -4.04 7.34
N SER A 107 -3.82 -4.49 8.37
CA SER A 107 -3.78 -3.97 9.73
C SER A 107 -3.55 -5.08 10.75
N VAL A 108 -3.03 -4.69 11.92
CA VAL A 108 -3.08 -5.55 13.11
C VAL A 108 -4.48 -5.44 13.71
N ASP A 109 -5.16 -6.57 13.88
CA ASP A 109 -6.52 -6.66 14.47
C ASP A 109 -6.50 -6.48 15.99
N GLU A 110 -6.02 -5.31 16.42
CA GLU A 110 -5.99 -4.86 17.81
C GLU A 110 -6.18 -3.34 17.83
N LYS A 111 -7.40 -2.93 18.19
CA LYS A 111 -7.90 -1.56 18.07
C LYS A 111 -7.72 -0.74 19.34
N ASP A 112 -7.47 -1.39 20.48
CA ASP A 112 -7.51 -0.76 21.79
C ASP A 112 -6.13 -0.73 22.43
N ASN A 113 -5.34 -1.79 22.25
CA ASN A 113 -4.05 -1.94 22.91
C ASN A 113 -2.88 -1.47 22.03
N PRO A 114 -1.93 -0.66 22.56
CA PRO A 114 -0.74 -0.26 21.83
C PRO A 114 0.11 -1.46 21.40
N GLN A 115 0.52 -1.45 20.13
CA GLN A 115 1.37 -2.49 19.52
C GLN A 115 2.79 -1.96 19.31
N LYS A 116 3.79 -2.82 19.52
CA LYS A 116 5.19 -2.47 19.21
C LYS A 116 5.35 -2.22 17.72
N LEU A 117 6.07 -1.17 17.34
CA LEU A 117 6.33 -0.84 15.93
C LEU A 117 7.01 -1.95 15.12
N SER A 118 7.63 -2.93 15.78
CA SER A 118 8.14 -4.15 15.14
C SER A 118 7.08 -4.94 14.37
N CYS A 119 5.77 -4.71 14.61
CA CYS A 119 4.70 -5.34 13.84
C CYS A 119 4.64 -4.87 12.37
N LEU A 120 5.11 -3.65 12.08
CA LEU A 120 5.04 -3.04 10.75
C LEU A 120 5.76 -3.86 9.67
N ARG A 121 6.84 -4.57 10.04
CA ARG A 121 7.54 -5.47 9.13
C ARG A 121 6.63 -6.59 8.61
N TYR A 122 5.74 -7.12 9.47
CA TYR A 122 4.84 -8.20 9.08
C TYR A 122 3.75 -7.70 8.14
N LEU A 123 3.25 -6.47 8.35
CA LEU A 123 2.34 -5.81 7.42
C LEU A 123 3.01 -5.61 6.06
N LYS A 124 4.22 -5.05 6.05
CA LYS A 124 4.99 -4.81 4.82
C LYS A 124 5.31 -6.09 4.06
N GLN A 125 5.64 -7.17 4.77
CA GLN A 125 5.86 -8.50 4.16
C GLN A 125 4.63 -9.00 3.40
N GLN A 126 3.40 -8.68 3.83
CA GLN A 126 2.20 -9.07 3.08
C GLN A 126 2.06 -8.31 1.76
N ALA A 127 2.62 -7.10 1.68
CA ALA A 127 2.61 -6.26 0.48
C ALA A 127 3.82 -6.49 -0.45
N HIS A 128 4.83 -7.27 -0.03
CA HIS A 128 6.11 -7.35 -0.72
C HIS A 128 6.01 -7.88 -2.17
N SER A 129 5.10 -8.81 -2.43
CA SER A 129 4.89 -9.39 -3.77
C SER A 129 4.20 -8.45 -4.76
N ILE A 130 3.55 -7.38 -4.28
CA ILE A 130 2.82 -6.45 -5.12
C ILE A 130 3.84 -5.57 -5.85
N LYS A 131 4.01 -5.73 -7.16
CA LYS A 131 4.94 -4.95 -8.00
C LYS A 131 4.18 -4.14 -9.05
N ALA A 132 3.98 -2.86 -8.78
CA ALA A 132 3.32 -1.93 -9.71
C ALA A 132 4.32 -1.25 -10.65
N ASP A 133 3.89 -1.02 -11.89
CA ASP A 133 4.75 -0.53 -12.98
C ASP A 133 4.78 1.01 -13.07
N LEU A 134 3.69 1.70 -12.71
CA LEU A 134 3.65 3.18 -12.73
C LEU A 134 4.09 3.79 -11.41
N GLY A 135 3.86 3.11 -10.30
CA GLY A 135 4.27 3.59 -9.00
C GLY A 135 3.51 2.98 -7.84
N LYS A 136 3.95 3.33 -6.64
CA LYS A 136 3.35 2.92 -5.37
C LYS A 136 3.30 4.09 -4.41
N THR A 137 2.23 4.14 -3.63
CA THR A 137 2.12 5.05 -2.48
C THR A 137 1.81 4.21 -1.26
N TRP A 138 2.62 4.36 -0.22
CA TRP A 138 2.42 3.70 1.07
C TRP A 138 1.86 4.73 2.05
N ILE A 139 0.77 4.39 2.73
CA ILE A 139 0.26 5.14 3.88
C ILE A 139 0.34 4.21 5.08
N ILE A 140 1.05 4.65 6.12
CA ILE A 140 1.03 3.97 7.41
C ILE A 140 0.22 4.83 8.36
N SER A 141 -0.80 4.24 8.96
CA SER A 141 -1.72 4.93 9.86
C SER A 141 -1.89 4.18 11.17
N GLY A 142 -2.39 4.89 12.17
CA GLY A 142 -2.65 4.38 13.52
C GLY A 142 -2.89 5.50 14.51
N ILE A 143 -3.16 5.14 15.75
CA ILE A 143 -3.49 6.07 16.83
C ILE A 143 -2.33 6.15 17.81
N ALA A 144 -1.91 7.37 18.14
CA ALA A 144 -0.89 7.60 19.15
C ALA A 144 -1.40 7.14 20.53
N PRO A 145 -0.62 6.41 21.34
CA PRO A 145 -1.08 5.86 22.62
C PRO A 145 -1.52 6.90 23.67
N SER A 146 -1.08 8.15 23.51
CA SER A 146 -1.47 9.25 24.40
C SER A 146 -1.49 10.59 23.67
N HIS A 147 -2.25 11.56 24.18
CA HIS A 147 -2.29 12.92 23.65
C HIS A 147 -0.96 13.68 23.75
N ASN A 148 -0.09 13.29 24.69
CA ASN A 148 1.23 13.90 24.89
C ASN A 148 2.33 13.22 24.08
N THR A 149 1.98 12.28 23.20
CA THR A 149 2.95 11.57 22.37
C THR A 149 3.59 12.56 21.40
N ASP A 150 4.92 12.56 21.36
CA ASP A 150 5.67 13.25 20.32
C ASP A 150 5.44 12.54 18.97
N THR A 151 4.50 13.09 18.19
CA THR A 151 4.04 12.48 16.94
C THR A 151 5.08 12.49 15.84
N GLU A 152 6.00 13.46 15.84
CA GLU A 152 7.07 13.53 14.86
C GLU A 152 8.11 12.44 15.13
N ASN A 153 8.55 12.29 16.38
CA ASN A 153 9.46 11.21 16.75
C ASN A 153 8.81 9.83 16.59
N LEU A 154 7.49 9.70 16.86
CA LEU A 154 6.77 8.47 16.59
C LEU A 154 6.76 8.15 15.08
N ALA A 155 6.49 9.13 14.22
CA ALA A 155 6.44 8.93 12.77
C ALA A 155 7.82 8.59 12.17
N LYS A 156 8.92 9.20 12.67
CA LYS A 156 10.29 8.78 12.32
C LYS A 156 10.56 7.33 12.71
N ASN A 157 10.16 6.93 13.92
CA ASN A 157 10.31 5.55 14.38
C ASN A 157 9.46 4.55 13.57
N ILE A 158 8.25 4.95 13.15
CA ILE A 158 7.39 4.16 12.25
C ILE A 158 8.12 3.89 10.94
N TYR A 159 8.62 4.95 10.30
CA TYR A 159 9.34 4.83 9.03
C TYR A 159 10.59 3.96 9.16
N LYS A 160 11.40 4.18 10.20
CA LYS A 160 12.58 3.36 10.50
C LYS A 160 12.24 1.87 10.61
N ASN A 161 11.17 1.53 11.33
CA ASN A 161 10.76 0.12 11.49
C ASN A 161 10.17 -0.46 10.20
N LEU A 162 9.51 0.35 9.38
CA LEU A 162 8.99 -0.07 8.08
C LEU A 162 10.13 -0.37 7.09
N MET A 163 11.22 0.40 7.12
CA MET A 163 12.33 0.31 6.17
C MET A 163 13.50 -0.54 6.68
N ILE A 164 13.40 -1.13 7.88
CA ILE A 164 14.52 -1.81 8.54
C ILE A 164 15.08 -2.99 7.73
N GLU A 165 14.24 -3.72 7.00
CA GLU A 165 14.64 -4.86 6.16
C GLU A 165 15.37 -4.42 4.88
N GLU A 166 15.24 -3.15 4.49
CA GLU A 166 15.94 -2.55 3.35
C GLU A 166 17.26 -1.87 3.76
N LYS A 167 17.55 -1.83 5.07
CA LYS A 167 18.80 -1.31 5.59
C LYS A 167 19.97 -2.15 5.06
N SER A 168 20.90 -1.53 4.35
CA SER A 168 22.14 -2.19 3.93
C SER A 168 22.89 -2.75 5.15
N PRO A 169 23.40 -3.99 5.09
CA PRO A 169 24.14 -4.60 6.21
C PRO A 169 25.41 -3.82 6.57
N ASN A 170 25.90 -2.98 5.65
CA ASN A 170 27.11 -2.18 5.83
C ASN A 170 26.83 -0.78 6.40
N LEU A 171 25.56 -0.39 6.59
CA LEU A 171 25.20 0.90 7.19
C LEU A 171 25.25 0.80 8.72
N THR A 172 26.05 1.67 9.35
CA THR A 172 25.99 1.84 10.81
C THR A 172 24.62 2.39 11.21
N ASP A 173 24.26 2.26 12.49
CA ASP A 173 23.00 2.84 12.98
C ASP A 173 23.00 4.37 12.84
N ALA A 174 24.14 5.03 13.03
CA ALA A 174 24.26 6.48 12.87
C ALA A 174 24.07 6.92 11.41
N ASP A 175 24.64 6.18 10.45
CA ASP A 175 24.48 6.49 9.03
C ASP A 175 23.03 6.27 8.57
N TYR A 176 22.36 5.25 9.10
CA TYR A 176 20.96 4.97 8.79
C TYR A 176 20.02 6.04 9.34
N GLU A 177 20.25 6.52 10.56
CA GLU A 177 19.52 7.67 11.12
C GLU A 177 19.72 8.95 10.29
N SER A 178 20.95 9.17 9.82
CA SER A 178 21.28 10.29 8.92
C SER A 178 20.53 10.19 7.59
N LEU A 179 20.45 9.00 7.01
CA LEU A 179 19.74 8.74 5.76
C LEU A 179 18.23 8.99 5.91
N ILE A 180 17.59 8.43 6.94
CA ILE A 180 16.17 8.67 7.23
C ILE A 180 15.89 10.17 7.41
N SER A 181 16.81 10.88 8.09
CA SER A 181 16.68 12.31 8.31
C SER A 181 16.76 13.13 7.01
N GLN A 182 17.44 12.63 5.97
CA GLN A 182 17.51 13.27 4.65
C GLN A 182 16.27 13.02 3.80
N GLU A 183 15.66 11.83 3.92
CA GLU A 183 14.42 11.46 3.22
C GLU A 183 13.18 12.19 3.78
N TRP A 184 13.29 12.70 5.01
CA TRP A 184 12.27 13.48 5.70
C TRP A 184 12.15 14.90 5.13
N GLN A 185 11.45 15.04 4.00
CA GLN A 185 11.41 16.28 3.22
C GLN A 185 10.74 17.46 3.91
N TYR A 186 9.60 17.23 4.58
CA TYR A 186 8.83 18.31 5.19
C TYR A 186 9.13 18.42 6.67
N ARG A 187 9.85 19.49 7.04
CA ARG A 187 10.13 19.83 8.45
C ARG A 187 8.86 20.18 9.26
N LYS A 188 7.71 20.36 8.60
CA LYS A 188 6.45 20.70 9.26
C LYS A 188 5.40 19.63 8.98
N ALA A 189 4.85 19.06 10.05
CA ALA A 189 3.73 18.12 9.97
C ALA A 189 2.51 18.75 9.30
N GLY A 190 1.92 18.03 8.35
CA GLY A 190 0.60 18.32 7.80
C GLY A 190 -0.51 17.98 8.80
N LYS A 191 -1.73 18.42 8.48
CA LYS A 191 -2.94 18.08 9.23
C LYS A 191 -4.02 17.59 8.29
N PHE A 192 -4.61 16.44 8.63
CA PHE A 192 -5.74 15.87 7.90
C PHE A 192 -6.71 15.26 8.89
N LEU A 193 -7.96 15.75 8.94
CA LEU A 193 -9.00 15.28 9.86
C LEU A 193 -8.50 15.11 11.32
N ASN A 194 -7.81 16.14 11.84
CA ASN A 194 -7.14 16.16 13.16
C ASN A 194 -5.94 15.22 13.34
N ALA A 195 -5.64 14.34 12.39
CA ALA A 195 -4.41 13.56 12.39
C ALA A 195 -3.21 14.42 12.01
N SER A 196 -2.03 14.07 12.53
CA SER A 196 -0.76 14.61 12.06
C SER A 196 -0.28 13.77 10.88
N VAL A 197 0.05 14.43 9.77
CA VAL A 197 0.51 13.78 8.55
C VAL A 197 1.98 14.11 8.33
N PHE A 198 2.77 13.10 8.01
CA PHE A 198 4.18 13.24 7.70
C PHE A 198 4.43 12.60 6.35
N GLU A 199 5.09 13.33 5.47
CA GLU A 199 5.34 12.91 4.09
C GLU A 199 6.83 12.65 3.90
N ILE A 200 7.12 11.52 3.26
CA ILE A 200 8.46 11.05 2.96
C ILE A 200 8.48 10.75 1.47
N TRP A 201 9.49 11.23 0.77
CA TRP A 201 9.62 11.01 -0.67
C TRP A 201 10.99 10.44 -0.98
N GLN A 202 10.96 9.27 -1.63
CA GLN A 202 12.15 8.66 -2.19
C GLN A 202 12.16 8.96 -3.68
N MET A 203 13.24 9.55 -4.18
CA MET A 203 13.41 9.72 -5.61
C MET A 203 13.48 8.33 -6.28
N PRO A 204 12.84 8.13 -7.45
CA PRO A 204 13.01 6.90 -8.20
C PRO A 204 14.49 6.70 -8.54
N ASN A 205 15.08 5.59 -8.10
CA ASN A 205 16.52 5.32 -8.26
C ASN A 205 16.96 5.16 -9.73
N ASN A 206 16.03 5.03 -10.67
CA ASN A 206 16.31 4.78 -12.09
C ASN A 206 15.53 5.74 -13.00
N TRP A 207 15.91 7.01 -13.06
CA TRP A 207 15.66 7.85 -14.24
C TRP A 207 16.78 7.57 -15.25
N VAL A 208 16.73 6.42 -15.92
CA VAL A 208 17.55 6.21 -17.11
C VAL A 208 16.67 6.61 -18.29
N ASN A 209 16.92 7.80 -18.83
CA ASN A 209 16.38 8.24 -20.12
C ASN A 209 16.92 7.38 -21.26
#